data_AF-A0ABD3HIC2-F1
#
_entry.id   AF-A0ABD3HIC2-F1
#
_cell.length_a   1.000
_cell.length_b   1.000
_cell.length_c   1.000
_cell.angle_alpha   90.00
_cell.angle_beta   90.00
_cell.angle_gamma   90.00
#
_symmetry.space_group_name_H-M   'P 1'
#
loop_
_entity.id
_entity.type
_entity.pdbx_description
1 polymer ?
#
loop_
_entity_poly.entity_id
_entity_poly.type
_entity_poly.pdbx_seq_one_letter_code
_entity_poly.pdbx_strand_id
1 'polypeptide(L)'
;MDPKLPALDPVVIPSISHRPFRCEGKGLTYRNRSRESINDPKTWLKPDKRLKTAFKRAKDWWRAQLLLYGLDAGKSTAKVEELTTMLTTAVKEGLQGPSQKIIDLENELNTKFRVQNAEARDKKYLTLETEESRVEFYPMRFWRERFPSKGKRKKDDMVTLTVRSQSMHRVKTAAESLGLSAFNTSRYSLDIGTNMFSKLVVGTDRGAVLQLKAQMEEKWKKQKDEAARLVRQEKEEAARLERQAREAKAQKLAAQFGPGQGTLKDVVGEWHVQSHAISDQWPQFGTDFEMCIYFHIMENDCDHSDEERSYYSGSDANRSAEFDGTELIWANFKMGVVSGVLHASEHLPPIASFPCGPIPFAWRGRESGEGEIQVDTDGRTNRGTVTFLGPTQLNGELKSSDGNFKFEGYKTSSAPRNKAPEEWHELDYRRWNEECVKANPALGLVNRRSSDLILVLVELKDFYSAVIQTTFSPTPREP
;
A
#
# COMPACT_ATOMS: atom_id res chain seq x y z
N MET A 1 -7.02 46.38 -42.69
CA MET A 1 -6.36 45.47 -41.73
C MET A 1 -7.46 44.72 -41.02
N ASP A 2 -7.56 43.40 -41.19
CA ASP A 2 -8.56 42.63 -40.48
C ASP A 2 -8.38 42.79 -38.96
N PRO A 3 -9.43 43.12 -38.22
CA PRO A 3 -9.35 43.16 -36.76
C PRO A 3 -8.93 41.77 -36.28
N LYS A 4 -7.79 41.69 -35.58
CA LYS A 4 -7.33 40.43 -34.97
C LYS A 4 -8.45 39.88 -34.09
N LEU A 5 -9.05 38.77 -34.50
CA LEU A 5 -10.10 38.10 -33.74
C LEU A 5 -9.64 37.87 -32.29
N PRO A 6 -10.54 38.01 -31.29
CA PRO A 6 -10.21 37.73 -29.91
C PRO A 6 -9.62 36.32 -29.73
N ALA A 7 -8.70 36.19 -28.77
CA ALA A 7 -8.15 34.88 -28.40
C ALA A 7 -9.27 33.97 -27.90
N LEU A 8 -9.29 32.72 -28.38
CA LEU A 8 -10.35 31.78 -28.06
C LEU A 8 -10.26 31.24 -26.63
N ASP A 9 -9.07 30.85 -26.16
CA ASP A 9 -8.93 30.17 -24.88
C ASP A 9 -8.76 31.14 -23.70
N PRO A 10 -9.29 30.81 -22.51
CA PRO A 10 -10.20 29.70 -22.21
C PRO A 10 -11.61 29.90 -22.80
N VAL A 11 -12.23 28.79 -23.23
CA VAL A 11 -13.65 28.75 -23.63
C VAL A 11 -14.53 28.64 -22.38
N VAL A 12 -15.50 29.53 -22.25
CA VAL A 12 -16.40 29.62 -21.08
C VAL A 12 -17.89 29.68 -21.42
N ILE A 13 -18.22 29.77 -22.71
CA ILE A 13 -19.61 29.72 -23.20
C ILE A 13 -19.87 28.38 -23.91
N PRO A 14 -21.13 27.91 -23.96
CA PRO A 14 -21.50 26.76 -24.77
C PRO A 14 -21.43 27.05 -26.27
N SER A 15 -21.39 26.01 -27.10
CA SER A 15 -21.40 26.11 -28.57
C SER A 15 -22.60 26.92 -29.07
N ILE A 16 -22.40 27.80 -30.06
CA ILE A 16 -23.51 28.46 -30.76
C ILE A 16 -24.16 27.45 -31.70
N SER A 17 -25.48 27.25 -31.56
CA SER A 17 -26.25 26.36 -32.42
C SER A 17 -26.82 27.13 -33.62
N HIS A 18 -26.49 26.69 -34.83
CA HIS A 18 -27.05 27.20 -36.08
C HIS A 18 -27.43 26.02 -36.97
N ARG A 19 -28.68 25.56 -36.91
CA ARG A 19 -29.12 24.29 -37.54
C ARG A 19 -28.62 24.18 -39.00
N PRO A 20 -28.04 23.04 -39.41
CA PRO A 20 -27.80 21.82 -38.62
C PRO A 20 -26.48 21.82 -37.82
N PHE A 21 -25.72 22.91 -37.83
CA PHE A 21 -24.37 23.04 -37.31
C PHE A 21 -24.30 23.56 -35.86
N ARG A 22 -23.13 23.35 -35.26
CA ARG A 22 -22.69 23.99 -34.02
C ARG A 22 -21.32 24.64 -34.24
N CYS A 23 -21.04 25.73 -33.53
CA CYS A 23 -19.77 26.43 -33.60
C CYS A 23 -19.17 26.62 -32.20
N GLU A 24 -17.87 26.31 -32.07
CA GLU A 24 -17.08 26.44 -30.82
C GLU A 24 -15.88 27.39 -31.02
N GLY A 25 -15.91 28.26 -32.03
CA GLY A 25 -14.86 29.23 -32.33
C GLY A 25 -13.59 28.66 -33.02
N LYS A 26 -13.58 27.35 -33.30
CA LYS A 26 -12.57 26.62 -34.12
C LYS A 26 -13.19 26.00 -35.38
N GLY A 27 -14.28 26.56 -35.88
CA GLY A 27 -15.01 26.06 -37.05
C GLY A 27 -16.38 25.47 -36.74
N LEU A 28 -17.02 24.96 -37.78
CA LEU A 28 -18.34 24.32 -37.71
C LEU A 28 -18.23 22.82 -37.45
N THR A 29 -19.16 22.30 -36.67
CA THR A 29 -19.34 20.87 -36.45
C THR A 29 -20.78 20.45 -36.72
N TYR A 30 -20.97 19.21 -37.12
CA TYR A 30 -22.29 18.56 -37.23
C TYR A 30 -22.28 17.31 -36.36
N ARG A 31 -23.21 17.21 -35.39
CA ARG A 31 -23.28 16.09 -34.42
C ARG A 31 -21.90 15.73 -33.82
N ASN A 32 -21.16 16.74 -33.37
CA ASN A 32 -19.81 16.61 -32.79
C ASN A 32 -18.74 16.05 -33.76
N ARG A 33 -18.98 16.15 -35.07
CA ARG A 33 -18.00 15.82 -36.11
C ARG A 33 -17.53 17.10 -36.78
N SER A 34 -16.21 17.29 -36.79
CA SER A 34 -15.55 18.38 -37.50
C SER A 34 -15.33 18.03 -38.97
N ARG A 35 -15.10 19.06 -39.79
CA ARG A 35 -14.71 18.89 -41.18
C ARG A 35 -13.33 18.25 -41.24
N GLU A 36 -13.21 17.12 -41.94
CA GLU A 36 -11.89 16.56 -42.27
C GLU A 36 -11.35 17.28 -43.51
N SER A 37 -10.04 17.54 -43.54
CA SER A 37 -9.41 18.21 -44.67
C SER A 37 -9.31 17.27 -45.88
N ILE A 38 -9.75 17.74 -47.05
CA ILE A 38 -9.58 17.07 -48.35
C ILE A 38 -8.14 17.33 -48.85
N ASN A 39 -7.13 16.83 -48.14
CA ASN A 39 -5.75 16.87 -48.65
C ASN A 39 -5.48 15.69 -49.62
N ASP A 40 -6.20 14.58 -49.48
CA ASP A 40 -6.31 13.55 -50.51
C ASP A 40 -7.69 12.90 -50.38
N PRO A 41 -8.70 13.31 -51.15
CA PRO A 41 -10.04 12.74 -51.07
C PRO A 41 -10.06 11.23 -51.42
N LYS A 42 -9.01 10.69 -52.07
CA LYS A 42 -8.87 9.25 -52.29
C LYS A 42 -8.52 8.50 -51.01
N THR A 43 -7.97 9.14 -49.98
CA THR A 43 -7.72 8.50 -48.68
C THR A 43 -8.99 8.17 -47.93
N TRP A 44 -10.06 8.97 -48.11
CA TRP A 44 -11.36 8.69 -47.49
C TRP A 44 -12.06 7.47 -48.11
N LEU A 45 -11.70 7.13 -49.35
CA LEU A 45 -12.37 6.13 -50.18
C LEU A 45 -11.55 4.85 -50.37
N LYS A 46 -10.27 4.82 -49.94
CA LYS A 46 -9.42 3.63 -50.01
C LYS A 46 -9.64 2.76 -48.77
N PRO A 47 -9.98 1.46 -48.92
CA PRO A 47 -9.92 0.53 -47.80
C PRO A 47 -8.46 0.37 -47.35
N ASP A 48 -8.20 0.62 -46.07
CA ASP A 48 -6.86 0.42 -45.50
C ASP A 48 -6.53 -1.08 -45.49
N LYS A 49 -5.50 -1.48 -46.23
CA LYS A 49 -5.11 -2.89 -46.37
C LYS A 49 -4.45 -3.45 -45.11
N ARG A 50 -3.98 -2.60 -44.18
CA ARG A 50 -3.27 -3.03 -42.95
C ARG A 50 -4.20 -3.26 -41.76
N LEU A 51 -5.41 -2.72 -41.81
CA LEU A 51 -6.45 -2.92 -40.82
C LEU A 51 -7.53 -3.80 -41.46
N LYS A 52 -7.58 -5.09 -41.10
CA LYS A 52 -8.58 -6.07 -41.62
C LYS A 52 -10.05 -5.68 -41.36
N THR A 53 -10.30 -4.57 -40.68
CA THR A 53 -11.57 -3.87 -40.60
C THR A 53 -11.46 -2.58 -41.43
N ALA A 54 -11.99 -2.59 -42.65
CA ALA A 54 -12.27 -1.35 -43.37
C ALA A 54 -13.07 -0.44 -42.42
N PHE A 55 -12.52 0.73 -42.06
CA PHE A 55 -13.16 1.66 -41.14
C PHE A 55 -14.60 1.94 -41.59
N LYS A 56 -15.57 1.32 -40.93
CA LYS A 56 -17.00 1.67 -41.05
C LYS A 56 -17.17 3.04 -40.41
N ARG A 57 -16.79 4.11 -41.12
CA ARG A 57 -17.12 5.48 -40.73
C ARG A 57 -18.63 5.53 -40.52
N ALA A 58 -19.05 6.01 -39.34
CA ALA A 58 -20.46 6.02 -38.97
C ALA A 58 -21.28 6.88 -39.94
N LYS A 59 -22.58 6.58 -40.09
CA LYS A 59 -23.53 7.34 -40.92
C LYS A 59 -23.45 8.86 -40.69
N ASP A 60 -23.33 9.26 -39.43
CA ASP A 60 -23.25 10.67 -39.04
C ASP A 60 -21.97 11.35 -39.49
N TRP A 61 -20.87 10.62 -39.66
CA TRP A 61 -19.63 11.17 -40.19
C TRP A 61 -19.77 11.52 -41.67
N TRP A 62 -20.33 10.63 -42.49
CA TRP A 62 -20.54 10.89 -43.93
C TRP A 62 -21.46 12.09 -44.14
N ARG A 63 -22.55 12.16 -43.36
CA ARG A 63 -23.44 13.34 -43.38
C ARG A 63 -22.72 14.60 -42.96
N ALA A 64 -21.89 14.55 -41.92
CA ALA A 64 -21.12 15.70 -41.48
C ALA A 64 -20.24 16.24 -42.62
N GLN A 65 -19.51 15.37 -43.33
CA GLN A 65 -18.66 15.81 -44.43
C GLN A 65 -19.49 16.42 -45.56
N LEU A 66 -20.56 15.77 -46.04
CA LEU A 66 -21.42 16.36 -47.08
C LEU A 66 -21.89 17.77 -46.69
N LEU A 67 -22.50 17.93 -45.49
CA LEU A 67 -23.02 19.20 -45.04
C LEU A 67 -21.94 20.27 -44.82
N LEU A 68 -20.79 19.90 -44.24
CA LEU A 68 -19.67 20.82 -43.96
C LEU A 68 -18.87 21.20 -45.22
N TYR A 69 -19.09 20.51 -46.34
CA TYR A 69 -18.62 20.91 -47.66
C TYR A 69 -19.70 21.67 -48.47
N GLY A 70 -20.91 21.81 -47.93
CA GLY A 70 -22.03 22.51 -48.57
C GLY A 70 -22.81 21.66 -49.56
N LEU A 71 -22.68 20.34 -49.50
CA LEU A 71 -23.42 19.37 -50.29
C LEU A 71 -24.71 18.96 -49.56
N ASP A 72 -25.72 18.55 -50.33
CA ASP A 72 -26.93 17.94 -49.77
C ASP A 72 -26.60 16.56 -49.19
N ALA A 73 -27.10 16.26 -47.99
CA ALA A 73 -26.97 14.94 -47.36
C ALA A 73 -28.23 14.06 -47.56
N GLY A 74 -29.17 14.53 -48.38
CA GLY A 74 -30.43 13.87 -48.67
C GLY A 74 -31.30 13.68 -47.43
N LYS A 75 -32.19 12.69 -47.48
CA LYS A 75 -33.08 12.36 -46.35
C LYS A 75 -32.29 11.83 -45.16
N SER A 76 -32.78 12.04 -43.94
CA SER A 76 -32.19 11.51 -42.70
C SER A 76 -32.12 9.97 -42.65
N THR A 77 -32.91 9.29 -43.47
CA THR A 77 -32.93 7.84 -43.65
C THR A 77 -31.88 7.32 -44.64
N ALA A 78 -31.29 8.18 -45.49
CA ALA A 78 -30.33 7.79 -46.54
C ALA A 78 -29.24 6.85 -46.02
N LYS A 79 -28.91 5.79 -46.77
CA LYS A 79 -27.97 4.74 -46.33
C LYS A 79 -26.51 5.22 -46.47
N VAL A 80 -25.58 4.52 -45.84
CA VAL A 80 -24.15 4.90 -45.89
C VAL A 80 -23.63 4.85 -47.32
N GLU A 81 -24.09 3.88 -48.11
CA GLU A 81 -23.72 3.69 -49.51
C GLU A 81 -24.14 4.88 -50.38
N GLU A 82 -25.33 5.44 -50.14
CA GLU A 82 -25.85 6.61 -50.84
C GLU A 82 -25.00 7.85 -50.51
N LEU A 83 -24.75 8.11 -49.22
CA LEU A 83 -23.93 9.25 -48.76
C LEU A 83 -22.48 9.16 -49.28
N THR A 84 -21.92 7.95 -49.30
CA THR A 84 -20.57 7.70 -49.82
C THR A 84 -20.52 7.95 -51.33
N THR A 85 -21.54 7.52 -52.07
CA THR A 85 -21.65 7.75 -53.52
C THR A 85 -21.72 9.25 -53.81
N MET A 86 -22.55 10.01 -53.08
CA MET A 86 -22.66 11.46 -53.25
C MET A 86 -21.32 12.18 -53.05
N LEU A 87 -20.60 11.86 -51.97
CA LEU A 87 -19.30 12.47 -51.70
C LEU A 87 -18.26 12.05 -52.75
N THR A 88 -18.29 10.80 -53.20
CA THR A 88 -17.39 10.28 -54.23
C THR A 88 -17.62 10.97 -55.58
N THR A 89 -18.88 11.18 -55.96
CA THR A 89 -19.24 11.90 -57.18
C THR A 89 -18.78 13.35 -57.10
N ALA A 90 -19.05 14.06 -56.00
CA ALA A 90 -18.60 15.44 -55.82
C ALA A 90 -17.06 15.57 -55.88
N VAL A 91 -16.33 14.62 -55.29
CA VAL A 91 -14.86 14.55 -55.41
C VAL A 91 -14.42 14.35 -56.86
N LYS A 92 -15.06 13.43 -57.61
CA LYS A 92 -14.74 13.20 -59.03
C LYS A 92 -15.05 14.42 -59.90
N GLU A 93 -16.07 15.19 -59.55
CA GLU A 93 -16.47 16.43 -60.20
C GLU A 93 -15.58 17.64 -59.80
N GLY A 94 -14.60 17.44 -58.91
CA GLY A 94 -13.60 18.45 -58.58
C GLY A 94 -13.86 19.23 -57.29
N LEU A 95 -14.55 18.66 -56.30
CA LEU A 95 -14.64 19.25 -54.96
C LEU A 95 -13.24 19.43 -54.33
N GLN A 96 -12.78 20.68 -54.26
CA GLN A 96 -11.48 21.05 -53.66
C GLN A 96 -11.60 21.59 -52.23
N GLY A 97 -12.79 22.03 -51.83
CA GLY A 97 -13.00 22.72 -50.55
C GLY A 97 -14.47 22.94 -50.22
N PRO A 98 -14.77 23.50 -49.04
CA PRO A 98 -16.13 23.85 -48.65
C PRO A 98 -16.70 24.92 -49.58
N SER A 99 -18.01 24.91 -49.79
CA SER A 99 -18.66 26.00 -50.51
C SER A 99 -18.48 27.35 -49.80
N GLN A 100 -18.46 28.45 -50.57
CA GLN A 100 -18.30 29.80 -50.03
C GLN A 100 -19.34 30.11 -48.93
N LYS A 101 -20.58 29.64 -49.11
CA LYS A 101 -21.65 29.77 -48.12
C LYS A 101 -21.31 29.16 -46.76
N ILE A 102 -20.63 28.00 -46.74
CA ILE A 102 -20.19 27.37 -45.49
C ILE A 102 -19.02 28.14 -44.87
N ILE A 103 -18.10 28.64 -45.70
CA ILE A 103 -16.97 29.45 -45.24
C ILE A 103 -17.45 30.75 -44.59
N ASP A 104 -18.39 31.46 -45.24
CA ASP A 104 -18.96 32.70 -44.71
C ASP A 104 -19.69 32.46 -43.39
N LEU A 105 -20.52 31.41 -43.33
CA LEU A 105 -21.22 31.00 -42.11
C LEU A 105 -20.25 30.63 -40.99
N GLU A 106 -19.17 29.91 -41.33
CA GLU A 106 -18.13 29.52 -40.37
C GLU A 106 -17.41 30.76 -39.82
N ASN A 107 -17.05 31.71 -40.68
CA ASN A 107 -16.39 32.96 -40.30
C ASN A 107 -17.29 33.84 -39.42
N GLU A 108 -18.57 33.99 -39.79
CA GLU A 108 -19.56 34.73 -39.02
C GLU A 108 -19.73 34.12 -37.62
N LEU A 109 -20.00 32.81 -37.54
CA LEU A 109 -20.23 32.14 -36.27
C LEU A 109 -18.97 32.06 -35.41
N ASN A 110 -17.79 31.88 -36.01
CA ASN A 110 -16.52 31.93 -35.27
C ASN A 110 -16.26 33.32 -34.68
N THR A 111 -16.53 34.38 -35.46
CA THR A 111 -16.37 35.77 -35.00
C THR A 111 -17.32 36.04 -33.85
N LYS A 112 -18.60 35.70 -34.02
CA LYS A 112 -19.63 35.86 -32.98
C LYS A 112 -19.28 35.08 -31.71
N PHE A 113 -18.87 33.81 -31.85
CA PHE A 113 -18.46 32.98 -30.73
C PHE A 113 -17.28 33.60 -29.97
N ARG A 114 -16.25 34.05 -30.69
CA ARG A 114 -15.05 34.61 -30.06
C ARG A 114 -15.32 35.92 -29.33
N VAL A 115 -16.18 36.79 -29.86
CA VAL A 115 -16.60 38.02 -29.19
C VAL A 115 -17.38 37.69 -27.91
N GLN A 116 -18.42 36.85 -28.01
CA GLN A 116 -19.23 36.44 -26.85
C GLN A 116 -18.40 35.71 -25.79
N ASN A 117 -17.47 34.85 -26.22
CA ASN A 117 -16.59 34.13 -25.31
C ASN A 117 -15.61 35.08 -24.62
N ALA A 118 -15.08 36.09 -25.33
CA ALA A 118 -14.21 37.10 -24.74
C ALA A 118 -14.95 37.92 -23.67
N GLU A 119 -16.16 38.39 -23.94
CA GLU A 119 -17.00 39.13 -22.98
C GLU A 119 -17.33 38.28 -21.75
N ALA A 120 -17.76 37.03 -21.95
CA ALA A 120 -18.08 36.11 -20.86
C ALA A 120 -16.83 35.75 -20.03
N ARG A 121 -15.69 35.56 -20.69
CA ARG A 121 -14.40 35.30 -20.03
C ARG A 121 -13.98 36.50 -19.20
N ASP A 122 -14.13 37.71 -19.72
CA ASP A 122 -13.75 38.94 -19.02
C ASP A 122 -14.65 39.18 -17.81
N LYS A 123 -15.97 38.98 -17.97
CA LYS A 123 -16.92 39.00 -16.85
C LYS A 123 -16.54 37.98 -15.78
N LYS A 124 -16.30 36.73 -16.16
CA LYS A 124 -15.90 35.67 -15.21
C LYS A 124 -14.57 35.99 -14.53
N TYR A 125 -13.59 36.52 -15.25
CA TYR A 125 -12.30 36.90 -14.69
C TYR A 125 -12.45 37.96 -13.59
N LEU A 126 -13.27 38.99 -13.84
CA LEU A 126 -13.54 40.07 -12.89
C LEU A 126 -14.30 39.61 -11.64
N THR A 127 -15.11 38.54 -11.73
CA THR A 127 -15.83 37.98 -10.58
C THR A 127 -14.96 37.13 -9.64
N LEU A 128 -13.74 36.76 -10.03
CA LEU A 128 -12.86 35.95 -9.19
C LEU A 128 -12.18 36.85 -8.15
N GLU A 129 -12.28 36.49 -6.87
CA GLU A 129 -11.78 37.31 -5.76
C GLU A 129 -10.29 37.12 -5.51
N THR A 130 -9.79 35.88 -5.61
CA THR A 130 -8.39 35.55 -5.29
C THR A 130 -7.48 35.55 -6.52
N GLU A 131 -6.22 35.93 -6.32
CA GLU A 131 -5.20 35.88 -7.37
C GLU A 131 -4.98 34.45 -7.88
N GLU A 132 -5.03 33.46 -6.99
CA GLU A 132 -4.93 32.03 -7.31
C GLU A 132 -6.04 31.60 -8.27
N SER A 133 -7.29 32.00 -8.02
CA SER A 133 -8.40 31.67 -8.90
C SER A 133 -8.26 32.35 -10.27
N ARG A 134 -7.83 33.63 -10.28
CA ARG A 134 -7.62 34.39 -11.51
C ARG A 134 -6.51 33.81 -12.38
N VAL A 135 -5.36 33.48 -11.78
CA VAL A 135 -4.23 32.90 -12.50
C VAL A 135 -4.56 31.50 -13.01
N GLU A 136 -5.28 30.68 -12.23
CA GLU A 136 -5.71 29.37 -12.69
C GLU A 136 -6.71 29.47 -13.85
N PHE A 137 -7.64 30.42 -13.78
CA PHE A 137 -8.67 30.60 -14.80
C PHE A 137 -8.11 31.17 -16.12
N TYR A 138 -7.38 32.29 -16.08
CA TYR A 138 -6.82 32.92 -17.28
C TYR A 138 -5.37 33.40 -17.07
N PRO A 139 -4.39 32.47 -17.09
CA PRO A 139 -3.00 32.78 -16.71
C PRO A 139 -2.36 33.90 -17.54
N MET A 140 -2.55 33.88 -18.86
CA MET A 140 -1.95 34.88 -19.77
C MET A 140 -2.42 36.31 -19.46
N ARG A 141 -3.69 36.49 -19.13
CA ARG A 141 -4.25 37.80 -18.77
C ARG A 141 -3.72 38.23 -17.41
N PHE A 142 -3.78 37.34 -16.42
CA PHE A 142 -3.25 37.61 -15.08
C PHE A 142 -1.80 38.09 -15.10
N TRP A 143 -0.92 37.40 -15.84
CA TRP A 143 0.48 37.79 -15.90
C TRP A 143 0.73 39.12 -16.63
N ARG A 144 -0.07 39.46 -17.64
CA ARG A 144 0.03 40.76 -18.33
C ARG A 144 -0.42 41.92 -17.44
N GLU A 145 -1.46 41.71 -16.65
CA GLU A 145 -1.94 42.70 -15.67
C GLU A 145 -0.94 42.85 -14.51
N ARG A 146 -0.43 41.73 -13.99
CA ARG A 146 0.52 41.74 -12.86
C ARG A 146 1.92 42.23 -13.23
N PHE A 147 2.37 41.95 -14.46
CA PHE A 147 3.69 42.36 -14.98
C PHE A 147 3.57 43.07 -16.34
N PRO A 148 3.12 44.35 -16.36
CA PRO A 148 2.97 45.11 -17.60
C PRO A 148 4.26 45.13 -18.45
N SER A 149 4.12 45.11 -19.77
CA SER A 149 5.25 45.17 -20.71
C SER A 149 5.81 46.57 -20.90
N LYS A 150 5.01 47.61 -20.61
CA LYS A 150 5.40 49.03 -20.69
C LYS A 150 5.69 49.55 -19.28
N GLY A 151 6.91 50.00 -19.06
CA GLY A 151 7.35 50.60 -17.79
C GLY A 151 8.64 49.96 -17.23
N LYS A 152 9.33 50.69 -16.35
CA LYS A 152 10.47 50.14 -15.61
C LYS A 152 9.94 49.13 -14.58
N ARG A 153 10.01 47.84 -14.91
CA ARG A 153 9.72 46.76 -13.94
C ARG A 153 10.72 46.87 -12.79
N LYS A 154 10.24 46.81 -11.54
CA LYS A 154 11.14 46.76 -10.38
C LYS A 154 11.82 45.40 -10.36
N LYS A 155 13.13 45.38 -10.08
CA LYS A 155 13.92 44.15 -9.99
C LYS A 155 13.35 43.18 -8.94
N ASP A 156 12.71 43.73 -7.91
CA ASP A 156 12.13 42.97 -6.79
C ASP A 156 10.63 42.68 -6.96
N ASP A 157 10.05 42.90 -8.14
CA ASP A 157 8.64 42.56 -8.39
C ASP A 157 8.49 41.04 -8.59
N MET A 158 8.00 40.40 -7.53
CA MET A 158 7.76 38.95 -7.45
C MET A 158 6.39 38.68 -6.83
N VAL A 159 5.83 37.52 -7.14
CA VAL A 159 4.60 37.02 -6.53
C VAL A 159 4.73 35.54 -6.23
N THR A 160 4.17 35.13 -5.10
CA THR A 160 4.09 33.73 -4.68
C THR A 160 2.61 33.33 -4.69
N LEU A 161 2.26 32.36 -5.52
CA LEU A 161 0.87 31.90 -5.69
C LEU A 161 0.75 30.43 -5.30
N THR A 162 -0.39 30.07 -4.72
CA THR A 162 -0.73 28.67 -4.44
C THR A 162 -1.56 28.10 -5.58
N VAL A 163 -0.98 27.20 -6.38
CA VAL A 163 -1.58 26.69 -7.62
C VAL A 163 -1.80 25.18 -7.55
N ARG A 164 -2.94 24.70 -8.03
CA ARG A 164 -3.26 23.28 -8.19
C ARG A 164 -2.29 22.58 -9.14
N SER A 165 -1.96 21.32 -8.84
CA SER A 165 -1.03 20.50 -9.63
C SER A 165 -1.32 20.52 -11.12
N GLN A 166 -2.57 20.27 -11.47
CA GLN A 166 -3.04 20.17 -12.85
C GLN A 166 -2.91 21.48 -13.64
N SER A 167 -3.00 22.63 -12.95
CA SER A 167 -2.91 23.95 -13.58
C SER A 167 -1.47 24.49 -13.59
N MET A 168 -0.56 23.91 -12.81
CA MET A 168 0.81 24.40 -12.63
C MET A 168 1.55 24.56 -13.95
N HIS A 169 1.55 23.52 -14.80
CA HIS A 169 2.24 23.57 -16.09
C HIS A 169 1.73 24.73 -16.94
N ARG A 170 0.40 24.87 -17.06
CA ARG A 170 -0.22 25.94 -17.86
C ARG A 170 0.11 27.33 -17.31
N VAL A 171 0.04 27.51 -16.00
CA VAL A 171 0.33 28.78 -15.33
C VAL A 171 1.80 29.18 -15.51
N LYS A 172 2.71 28.22 -15.33
CA LYS A 172 4.15 28.40 -15.51
C LYS A 172 4.50 28.75 -16.96
N THR A 173 4.03 27.96 -17.93
CA THR A 173 4.28 28.21 -19.37
C THR A 173 3.78 29.59 -19.79
N ALA A 174 2.62 30.02 -19.27
CA ALA A 174 2.10 31.35 -19.54
C ALA A 174 3.01 32.47 -19.00
N ALA A 175 3.57 32.32 -17.79
CA ALA A 175 4.52 33.27 -17.23
C ALA A 175 5.81 33.33 -18.07
N GLU A 176 6.37 32.17 -18.40
CA GLU A 176 7.59 32.05 -19.19
C GLU A 176 7.43 32.63 -20.60
N SER A 177 6.25 32.50 -21.21
CA SER A 177 5.95 33.11 -22.51
C SER A 177 6.00 34.65 -22.52
N LEU A 178 5.94 35.27 -21.34
CA LEU A 178 6.07 36.72 -21.14
C LEU A 178 7.49 37.13 -20.66
N GLY A 179 8.44 36.20 -20.70
CA GLY A 179 9.81 36.40 -20.25
C GLY A 179 9.96 36.45 -18.73
N LEU A 180 8.99 35.95 -17.97
CA LEU A 180 9.08 35.88 -16.51
C LEU A 180 9.79 34.60 -16.07
N SER A 181 10.52 34.70 -14.96
CA SER A 181 11.10 33.55 -14.28
C SER A 181 10.07 32.93 -13.35
N ALA A 182 9.77 31.65 -13.53
CA ALA A 182 8.74 30.95 -12.77
C ALA A 182 9.27 29.63 -12.20
N PHE A 183 9.35 29.53 -10.88
CA PHE A 183 9.89 28.36 -10.18
C PHE A 183 8.90 27.81 -9.16
N ASN A 184 8.68 26.50 -9.25
CA ASN A 184 7.93 25.75 -8.26
C ASN A 184 8.84 25.51 -7.05
N THR A 185 8.38 25.81 -5.84
CA THR A 185 9.01 25.32 -4.60
C THR A 185 8.60 23.86 -4.42
N SER A 186 9.54 22.97 -4.08
CA SER A 186 9.23 21.53 -3.96
C SER A 186 8.00 21.25 -3.08
N ARG A 187 7.18 20.31 -3.52
CA ARG A 187 5.86 20.01 -2.96
C ARG A 187 5.91 18.69 -2.17
N TYR A 188 5.62 18.75 -0.88
CA TYR A 188 4.89 17.70 -0.15
C TYR A 188 4.10 18.40 0.95
N SER A 189 2.86 18.82 0.65
CA SER A 189 1.88 18.88 1.74
C SER A 189 1.65 17.44 2.16
N LEU A 190 1.79 17.15 3.46
CA LEU A 190 1.59 15.82 4.05
C LEU A 190 0.12 15.36 4.02
N ASP A 191 -0.79 16.19 3.49
CA ASP A 191 -2.18 15.81 3.26
C ASP A 191 -2.28 14.86 2.05
N ILE A 192 -2.05 13.58 2.35
CA ILE A 192 -2.35 12.41 1.51
C ILE A 192 -3.87 12.40 1.33
N GLY A 193 -4.40 13.05 0.30
CA GLY A 193 -5.84 13.20 0.20
C GLY A 193 -6.34 13.71 -1.13
N THR A 194 -6.54 15.01 -1.29
CA THR A 194 -7.52 15.44 -2.31
C THR A 194 -7.19 16.70 -3.09
N ASN A 195 -6.15 17.46 -2.78
CA ASN A 195 -5.72 18.57 -3.65
C ASN A 195 -4.24 18.90 -3.44
N MET A 196 -3.37 18.40 -4.32
CA MET A 196 -1.98 18.82 -4.32
C MET A 196 -1.89 20.28 -4.80
N PHE A 197 -1.67 21.20 -3.86
CA PHE A 197 -1.36 22.61 -4.08
C PHE A 197 0.14 22.87 -3.96
N SER A 198 0.71 23.67 -4.87
CA SER A 198 2.15 23.99 -4.92
C SER A 198 2.29 25.48 -4.86
N LYS A 199 3.34 25.96 -4.21
CA LYS A 199 3.70 27.36 -4.31
C LYS A 199 4.55 27.58 -5.57
N LEU A 200 4.10 28.52 -6.39
CA LEU A 200 4.79 29.01 -7.57
C LEU A 200 5.30 30.40 -7.27
N VAL A 201 6.61 30.60 -7.39
CA VAL A 201 7.23 31.92 -7.29
C VAL A 201 7.50 32.41 -8.71
N VAL A 202 6.94 33.58 -9.05
CA VAL A 202 7.10 34.21 -10.38
C VAL A 202 7.63 35.62 -10.21
N GLY A 203 8.59 36.01 -11.03
CA GLY A 203 9.16 37.35 -11.01
C GLY A 203 9.94 37.68 -12.28
N THR A 204 10.43 38.91 -12.33
CA THR A 204 11.15 39.44 -13.50
C THR A 204 12.64 39.11 -13.46
N ASP A 205 13.25 39.14 -12.27
CA ASP A 205 14.65 38.78 -12.04
C ASP A 205 14.77 37.31 -11.60
N ARG A 206 15.51 36.53 -12.38
CA ARG A 206 15.72 35.09 -12.09
C ARG A 206 16.44 34.86 -10.76
N GLY A 207 17.40 35.71 -10.42
CA GLY A 207 18.21 35.58 -9.20
C GLY A 207 17.37 35.78 -7.95
N ALA A 208 16.57 36.85 -7.93
CA ALA A 208 15.65 37.16 -6.83
C ALA A 208 14.61 36.05 -6.63
N VAL A 209 14.04 35.51 -7.72
CA VAL A 209 13.07 34.41 -7.64
C VAL A 209 13.70 33.15 -7.05
N LEU A 210 14.92 32.80 -7.45
CA LEU A 210 15.64 31.65 -6.89
C LEU A 210 16.01 31.86 -5.42
N GLN A 211 16.40 33.08 -5.03
CA GLN A 211 16.69 33.41 -3.63
C GLN A 211 15.44 33.29 -2.75
N LEU A 212 14.30 33.82 -3.20
CA LEU A 212 13.03 33.70 -2.48
C LEU A 212 12.58 32.24 -2.39
N LYS A 213 12.72 31.47 -3.47
CA LYS A 213 12.48 30.02 -3.47
C LYS A 213 13.31 29.32 -2.38
N ALA A 214 14.63 29.58 -2.34
CA ALA A 214 15.53 28.97 -1.37
C ALA A 214 15.15 29.32 0.08
N GLN A 215 14.82 30.60 0.34
CA GLN A 215 14.36 31.03 1.67
C GLN A 215 13.07 30.32 2.11
N MET A 216 12.14 30.10 1.18
CA MET A 216 10.91 29.37 1.46
C MET A 216 11.16 27.89 1.75
N GLU A 217 12.05 27.25 0.99
CA GLU A 217 12.44 25.84 1.19
C GLU A 217 13.18 25.66 2.53
N GLU A 218 14.04 26.61 2.92
CA GLU A 218 14.72 26.58 4.22
C GLU A 218 13.75 26.73 5.39
N LYS A 219 12.81 27.69 5.31
CA LYS A 219 11.77 27.88 6.33
C LYS A 219 10.91 26.62 6.49
N TRP A 220 10.51 26.02 5.36
CA TRP A 220 9.75 24.78 5.37
C TRP A 220 10.52 23.63 6.01
N LYS A 221 11.81 23.47 5.66
CA LYS A 221 12.67 22.45 6.26
C LYS A 221 12.76 22.61 7.77
N LYS A 222 12.99 23.83 8.27
CA LYS A 222 13.02 24.12 9.72
C LYS A 222 11.72 23.75 10.41
N GLN A 223 10.57 24.13 9.84
CA GLN A 223 9.26 23.78 10.39
C GLN A 223 9.03 22.26 10.43
N LYS A 224 9.43 21.55 9.38
CA LYS A 224 9.33 20.09 9.31
C LYS A 224 10.21 19.41 10.36
N ASP A 225 11.45 19.85 10.49
CA ASP A 225 12.40 19.29 11.46
C ASP A 225 11.92 19.57 12.90
N GLU A 226 11.37 20.75 13.16
CA GLU A 226 10.78 21.10 14.45
C GLU A 226 9.54 20.27 14.78
N ALA A 227 8.62 20.10 13.82
CA ALA A 227 7.45 19.24 13.99
C ALA A 227 7.85 17.77 14.24
N ALA A 228 8.83 17.26 13.50
CA ALA A 228 9.36 15.91 13.72
C ALA A 228 10.00 15.75 15.11
N ARG A 229 10.69 16.79 15.60
CA ARG A 229 11.25 16.80 16.96
C ARG A 229 10.16 16.77 18.03
N LEU A 230 9.09 17.54 17.87
CA LEU A 230 7.95 17.55 18.80
C LEU A 230 7.25 16.18 18.85
N VAL A 231 6.95 15.59 17.69
CA VAL A 231 6.36 14.24 17.61
C VAL A 231 7.26 13.19 18.28
N ARG A 232 8.57 13.31 18.12
CA ARG A 232 9.53 12.42 18.80
C ARG A 232 9.49 12.59 20.32
N GLN A 233 9.46 13.83 20.82
CA GLN A 233 9.37 14.11 22.25
C GLN A 233 8.07 13.57 22.85
N GLU A 234 6.93 13.81 22.21
CA GLU A 234 5.64 13.27 22.63
C GLU A 234 5.64 11.75 22.70
N LYS A 235 6.25 11.08 21.69
CA LYS A 235 6.39 9.62 21.67
C LYS A 235 7.28 9.10 22.81
N GLU A 236 8.40 9.78 23.09
CA GLU A 236 9.31 9.42 24.19
C GLU A 236 8.64 9.61 25.56
N GLU A 237 7.89 10.71 25.75
CA GLU A 237 7.13 10.94 27.00
C GLU A 237 6.00 9.92 27.19
N ALA A 238 5.26 9.60 26.12
CA ALA A 238 4.22 8.58 26.15
C ALA A 238 4.80 7.20 26.54
N ALA A 239 5.93 6.81 25.93
CA ALA A 239 6.62 5.57 26.27
C ALA A 239 7.11 5.55 27.73
N ARG A 240 7.61 6.68 28.26
CA ARG A 240 8.02 6.81 29.67
C ARG A 240 6.84 6.63 30.62
N LEU A 241 5.72 7.28 30.35
CA LEU A 241 4.51 7.16 31.16
C LEU A 241 3.94 5.73 31.14
N GLU A 242 3.98 5.08 29.98
CA GLU A 242 3.55 3.70 29.85
C GLU A 242 4.44 2.74 30.67
N ARG A 243 5.77 2.91 30.63
CA ARG A 243 6.70 2.11 31.44
C ARG A 243 6.43 2.29 32.94
N GLN A 244 6.26 3.54 33.41
CA GLN A 244 5.92 3.81 34.82
C GLN A 244 4.59 3.19 35.24
N ALA A 245 3.57 3.27 34.39
CA ALA A 245 2.27 2.65 34.67
C ALA A 245 2.37 1.12 34.75
N ARG A 246 3.22 0.50 33.93
CA ARG A 246 3.46 -0.94 33.91
C ARG A 246 4.20 -1.42 35.16
N GLU A 247 5.27 -0.72 35.56
CA GLU A 247 6.00 -0.98 36.79
C GLU A 247 5.11 -0.83 38.03
N ALA A 248 4.28 0.22 38.08
CA ALA A 248 3.34 0.44 39.18
C ALA A 248 2.29 -0.69 39.28
N LYS A 249 1.81 -1.24 38.16
CA LYS A 249 0.93 -2.42 38.15
C LYS A 249 1.65 -3.66 38.68
N ALA A 250 2.89 -3.87 38.26
CA ALA A 250 3.71 -4.99 38.71
C ALA A 250 3.97 -4.94 40.21
N GLN A 251 4.29 -3.77 40.75
CA GLN A 251 4.47 -3.58 42.19
C GLN A 251 3.19 -3.89 42.98
N LYS A 252 2.02 -3.46 42.48
CA LYS A 252 0.72 -3.77 43.10
C LYS A 252 0.41 -5.28 43.09
N LEU A 253 0.75 -5.98 42.01
CA LEU A 253 0.60 -7.44 41.93
C LEU A 253 1.58 -8.16 42.86
N ALA A 254 2.84 -7.72 42.89
CA ALA A 254 3.84 -8.29 43.79
C ALA A 254 3.42 -8.16 45.25
N ALA A 255 2.81 -7.03 45.65
CA ALA A 255 2.30 -6.82 47.01
C ALA A 255 1.15 -7.76 47.41
N GLN A 256 0.47 -8.44 46.47
CA GLN A 256 -0.56 -9.43 46.79
C GLN A 256 0.02 -10.77 47.24
N PHE A 257 1.29 -11.03 46.96
CA PHE A 257 1.98 -12.26 47.31
C PHE A 257 3.04 -11.98 48.38
N GLY A 258 2.98 -12.67 49.52
CA GLY A 258 4.05 -12.64 50.50
C GLY A 258 5.34 -13.29 49.97
N PRO A 259 6.50 -13.03 50.59
CA PRO A 259 7.76 -13.68 50.22
C PRO A 259 7.62 -15.21 50.33
N GLY A 260 7.90 -15.92 49.25
CA GLY A 260 7.79 -17.39 49.18
C GLY A 260 6.37 -17.95 49.10
N GLN A 261 5.35 -17.11 48.89
CA GLN A 261 3.96 -17.54 48.73
C GLN A 261 3.56 -17.72 47.26
N GLY A 262 2.58 -18.59 47.03
CA GLY A 262 1.92 -18.83 45.76
C GLY A 262 2.16 -20.23 45.21
N THR A 263 1.51 -20.50 44.09
CA THR A 263 1.52 -21.77 43.37
C THR A 263 1.92 -21.56 41.91
N LEU A 264 2.22 -22.64 41.21
CA LEU A 264 2.47 -22.57 39.77
C LEU A 264 1.27 -22.01 38.99
N LYS A 265 0.04 -22.14 39.50
CA LYS A 265 -1.15 -21.52 38.89
C LYS A 265 -1.11 -20.00 38.90
N ASP A 266 -0.41 -19.42 39.87
CA ASP A 266 -0.30 -17.98 40.03
C ASP A 266 0.68 -17.33 39.03
N VAL A 267 1.42 -18.11 38.23
CA VAL A 267 2.30 -17.56 37.18
C VAL A 267 1.54 -17.21 35.89
N VAL A 268 0.30 -17.67 35.76
CA VAL A 268 -0.56 -17.40 34.58
C VAL A 268 -0.86 -15.92 34.48
N GLY A 269 -0.69 -15.35 33.28
CA GLY A 269 -0.97 -13.96 33.02
C GLY A 269 -0.01 -13.33 32.04
N GLU A 270 0.08 -12.01 32.09
CA GLU A 270 0.94 -11.22 31.21
C GLU A 270 2.21 -10.81 31.92
N TRP A 271 3.28 -10.82 31.16
CA TRP A 271 4.63 -10.61 31.61
C TRP A 271 5.30 -9.58 30.72
N HIS A 272 5.89 -8.59 31.38
CA HIS A 272 6.90 -7.74 30.77
C HIS A 272 8.24 -8.42 30.90
N VAL A 273 8.96 -8.57 29.81
CA VAL A 273 10.25 -9.26 29.76
C VAL A 273 11.32 -8.29 29.28
N GLN A 274 12.49 -8.37 29.86
CA GLN A 274 13.65 -7.56 29.52
C GLN A 274 14.83 -8.43 29.10
N SER A 275 15.47 -8.09 27.99
CA SER A 275 16.73 -8.72 27.56
C SER A 275 17.70 -7.69 27.01
N HIS A 276 18.78 -7.46 27.76
CA HIS A 276 19.91 -6.65 27.29
C HIS A 276 20.68 -7.35 26.17
N ALA A 277 20.79 -8.68 26.21
CA ALA A 277 21.48 -9.46 25.18
C ALA A 277 20.89 -9.24 23.78
N ILE A 278 19.55 -9.20 23.69
CA ILE A 278 18.85 -8.90 22.43
C ILE A 278 19.13 -7.45 22.00
N SER A 279 19.03 -6.50 22.92
CA SER A 279 19.28 -5.08 22.61
C SER A 279 20.73 -4.79 22.20
N ASP A 280 21.71 -5.52 22.74
CA ASP A 280 23.13 -5.33 22.41
C ASP A 280 23.43 -5.83 20.99
N GLN A 281 22.82 -6.95 20.59
CA GLN A 281 22.98 -7.52 19.26
C GLN A 281 22.10 -6.81 18.22
N TRP A 282 20.91 -6.34 18.60
CA TRP A 282 19.96 -5.63 17.75
C TRP A 282 19.33 -4.41 18.45
N PRO A 283 20.04 -3.27 18.48
CA PRO A 283 19.60 -2.05 19.19
C PRO A 283 18.23 -1.52 18.76
N GLN A 284 17.79 -1.80 17.52
CA GLN A 284 16.50 -1.36 17.00
C GLN A 284 15.29 -1.97 17.70
N PHE A 285 15.43 -3.14 18.35
CA PHE A 285 14.32 -3.80 19.06
C PHE A 285 14.21 -3.35 20.53
N GLY A 286 15.21 -2.65 21.05
CA GLY A 286 15.25 -2.24 22.45
C GLY A 286 15.36 -3.41 23.41
N THR A 287 15.05 -3.16 24.68
CA THR A 287 15.18 -4.16 25.77
C THR A 287 13.85 -4.71 26.24
N ASP A 288 12.71 -4.15 25.83
CA ASP A 288 11.39 -4.38 26.45
C ASP A 288 10.50 -5.25 25.55
N PHE A 289 10.02 -6.35 26.12
CA PHE A 289 9.34 -7.43 25.40
C PHE A 289 8.09 -7.91 26.15
N GLU A 290 7.25 -8.68 25.46
CA GLU A 290 5.99 -9.19 26.02
C GLU A 290 5.97 -10.72 26.01
N MET A 291 5.43 -11.31 27.07
CA MET A 291 5.16 -12.73 27.18
C MET A 291 3.81 -12.96 27.88
N CYS A 292 3.04 -13.94 27.42
CA CYS A 292 1.73 -14.27 27.95
C CYS A 292 1.72 -15.75 28.32
N ILE A 293 1.75 -16.06 29.62
CA ILE A 293 1.87 -17.42 30.15
C ILE A 293 0.48 -17.95 30.51
N TYR A 294 0.18 -19.18 30.11
CA TYR A 294 -1.08 -19.86 30.38
C TYR A 294 -0.87 -21.38 30.49
N PHE A 295 -1.88 -22.08 30.97
CA PHE A 295 -1.93 -23.54 30.90
C PHE A 295 -2.79 -24.01 29.73
N HIS A 296 -2.39 -25.12 29.14
CA HIS A 296 -3.12 -25.79 28.07
C HIS A 296 -3.08 -27.30 28.30
N ILE A 297 -4.22 -27.96 28.13
CA ILE A 297 -4.35 -29.40 28.19
C ILE A 297 -4.03 -29.91 26.80
N MET A 298 -3.02 -30.77 26.68
CA MET A 298 -2.79 -31.49 25.43
C MET A 298 -3.97 -32.43 25.24
N GLU A 299 -4.79 -32.16 24.23
CA GLU A 299 -5.67 -33.20 23.70
C GLU A 299 -4.73 -34.28 23.18
N ASN A 300 -4.84 -35.50 23.74
CA ASN A 300 -4.09 -36.65 23.26
C ASN A 300 -4.60 -36.95 21.86
N ASP A 301 -4.05 -36.26 20.85
CA ASP A 301 -4.14 -36.59 19.44
C ASP A 301 -3.30 -37.85 19.19
N CYS A 302 -3.62 -38.92 19.91
CA CYS A 302 -3.20 -40.28 19.60
C CYS A 302 -4.05 -40.82 18.44
N ASP A 303 -4.36 -39.99 17.43
CA ASP A 303 -4.87 -40.45 16.14
C ASP A 303 -3.67 -40.86 15.27
N HIS A 304 -2.86 -41.77 15.82
CA HIS A 304 -1.98 -42.57 14.99
C HIS A 304 -2.82 -43.65 14.30
N SER A 305 -2.97 -43.46 12.99
CA SER A 305 -3.18 -44.48 11.96
C SER A 305 -4.49 -45.28 12.02
N ASP A 306 -5.50 -44.75 11.33
CA ASP A 306 -6.75 -45.45 10.99
C ASP A 306 -6.61 -46.29 9.69
N GLU A 307 -5.43 -46.85 9.40
CA GLU A 307 -5.21 -47.66 8.17
C GLU A 307 -4.87 -49.15 8.38
N GLU A 308 -4.72 -49.66 9.60
CA GLU A 308 -4.61 -51.12 9.81
C GLU A 308 -5.37 -51.61 11.05
N ARG A 309 -6.68 -51.79 10.94
CA ARG A 309 -7.39 -52.75 11.79
C ARG A 309 -8.33 -53.64 11.00
N SER A 310 -7.77 -54.79 10.63
CA SER A 310 -8.47 -55.96 10.13
C SER A 310 -9.53 -56.45 11.11
N TYR A 311 -10.70 -56.78 10.56
CA TYR A 311 -11.60 -57.87 10.94
C TYR A 311 -11.15 -58.71 12.15
N TYR A 312 -11.65 -58.42 13.35
CA TYR A 312 -12.11 -59.46 14.28
C TYR A 312 -13.16 -58.85 15.22
N SER A 313 -14.38 -59.40 15.13
CA SER A 313 -15.51 -59.14 15.99
C SER A 313 -15.28 -59.79 17.37
N GLY A 314 -15.54 -59.06 18.45
CA GLY A 314 -15.49 -59.59 19.81
C GLY A 314 -15.90 -58.57 20.88
N SER A 315 -17.19 -58.57 21.20
CA SER A 315 -17.89 -58.22 22.45
C SER A 315 -17.25 -57.31 23.52
N ASP A 316 -18.08 -56.34 23.92
CA ASP A 316 -18.40 -55.90 25.29
C ASP A 316 -17.53 -54.91 26.09
N ALA A 317 -18.24 -53.81 26.43
CA ALA A 317 -18.36 -53.18 27.75
C ALA A 317 -17.30 -52.17 28.24
N ASN A 318 -17.80 -50.95 28.48
CA ASN A 318 -17.37 -49.97 29.48
C ASN A 318 -15.87 -49.78 29.68
N ARG A 319 -15.27 -48.90 28.87
CA ARG A 319 -14.15 -48.07 29.31
C ARG A 319 -14.60 -46.62 29.37
N SER A 320 -14.99 -46.18 30.56
CA SER A 320 -14.85 -44.77 30.95
C SER A 320 -13.35 -44.45 30.90
N ALA A 321 -12.91 -43.85 29.79
CA ALA A 321 -11.57 -43.31 29.69
C ALA A 321 -11.47 -42.13 30.66
N GLU A 322 -10.82 -42.35 31.81
CA GLU A 322 -10.28 -41.26 32.61
C GLU A 322 -9.27 -40.52 31.72
N PHE A 323 -9.69 -39.35 31.22
CA PHE A 323 -8.83 -38.44 30.49
C PHE A 323 -7.81 -37.90 31.52
N ASP A 324 -6.59 -38.44 31.51
CA ASP A 324 -5.47 -37.98 32.32
C ASP A 324 -4.75 -36.78 31.70
N GLY A 325 -5.52 -35.93 31.00
CA GLY A 325 -5.02 -34.81 30.21
C GLY A 325 -3.99 -34.00 31.01
N THR A 326 -2.72 -34.15 30.63
CA THR A 326 -1.63 -33.48 31.34
C THR A 326 -1.62 -32.01 30.95
N GLU A 327 -1.91 -31.16 31.93
CA GLU A 327 -1.89 -29.71 31.78
C GLU A 327 -0.43 -29.22 31.73
N LEU A 328 -0.01 -28.62 30.60
CA LEU A 328 1.35 -28.09 30.40
C LEU A 328 1.35 -26.55 30.46
N ILE A 329 2.50 -25.97 30.81
CA ILE A 329 2.72 -24.52 30.70
C ILE A 329 3.02 -24.17 29.24
N TRP A 330 2.32 -23.15 28.76
CA TRP A 330 2.49 -22.55 27.45
C TRP A 330 2.72 -21.05 27.61
N ALA A 331 3.39 -20.44 26.63
CA ALA A 331 3.40 -18.99 26.52
C ALA A 331 3.49 -18.50 25.08
N ASN A 332 2.75 -17.44 24.76
CA ASN A 332 3.02 -16.63 23.58
C ASN A 332 4.07 -15.57 23.96
N PHE A 333 5.06 -15.32 23.10
CA PHE A 333 6.09 -14.31 23.36
C PHE A 333 6.36 -13.43 22.14
N LYS A 334 6.82 -12.21 22.41
CA LYS A 334 7.28 -11.21 21.42
C LYS A 334 8.57 -10.58 21.94
N MET A 335 9.71 -11.14 21.55
CA MET A 335 11.05 -10.73 21.99
C MET A 335 11.79 -9.87 20.95
N GLY A 336 11.04 -9.09 20.17
CA GLY A 336 11.58 -8.11 19.21
C GLY A 336 12.14 -8.75 17.94
N VAL A 337 13.16 -9.60 18.05
CA VAL A 337 13.75 -10.34 16.92
C VAL A 337 12.88 -11.52 16.55
N VAL A 338 12.36 -12.24 17.54
CA VAL A 338 11.51 -13.41 17.36
C VAL A 338 10.20 -13.28 18.14
N SER A 339 9.13 -13.81 17.57
CA SER A 339 7.84 -13.96 18.24
C SER A 339 7.24 -15.32 17.95
N GLY A 340 6.51 -15.89 18.91
CA GLY A 340 5.89 -17.20 18.70
C GLY A 340 5.34 -17.80 19.98
N VAL A 341 5.38 -19.13 20.03
CA VAL A 341 4.83 -19.95 21.11
C VAL A 341 5.94 -20.78 21.72
N LEU A 342 5.94 -20.90 23.04
CA LEU A 342 6.77 -21.84 23.79
C LEU A 342 5.90 -22.73 24.65
N HIS A 343 6.36 -23.95 24.91
CA HIS A 343 5.74 -24.85 25.88
C HIS A 343 6.81 -25.59 26.70
N ALA A 344 6.46 -25.93 27.95
CA ALA A 344 7.33 -26.73 28.80
C ALA A 344 7.60 -28.10 28.16
N SER A 345 8.86 -28.52 28.14
CA SER A 345 9.30 -29.78 27.53
C SER A 345 9.11 -30.99 28.43
N GLU A 346 8.93 -30.78 29.73
CA GLU A 346 8.75 -31.83 30.73
C GLU A 346 7.43 -31.65 31.45
N HIS A 347 6.82 -32.77 31.84
CA HIS A 347 5.65 -32.76 32.72
C HIS A 347 6.05 -32.18 34.08
N LEU A 348 5.40 -31.08 34.46
CA LEU A 348 5.61 -30.49 35.77
C LEU A 348 4.86 -31.34 36.81
N PRO A 349 5.47 -31.63 37.98
CA PRO A 349 4.81 -32.39 39.02
C PRO A 349 3.52 -31.68 39.48
N PRO A 350 2.51 -32.43 39.97
CA PRO A 350 1.22 -31.86 40.35
C PRO A 350 1.30 -30.74 41.41
N ILE A 351 1.33 -29.49 40.94
CA ILE A 351 0.69 -28.23 41.40
C ILE A 351 0.95 -27.73 42.85
N ALA A 352 1.55 -28.47 43.78
CA ALA A 352 1.58 -28.03 45.18
C ALA A 352 2.66 -26.98 45.53
N SER A 353 3.75 -26.85 44.75
CA SER A 353 4.83 -25.90 45.08
C SER A 353 5.52 -25.34 43.84
N PHE A 354 6.10 -24.15 43.96
CA PHE A 354 6.94 -23.55 42.92
C PHE A 354 8.10 -24.49 42.57
N PRO A 355 8.38 -24.74 41.28
CA PRO A 355 9.55 -25.50 40.90
C PRO A 355 10.80 -24.79 41.40
N CYS A 356 11.66 -25.53 42.12
CA CYS A 356 12.90 -25.01 42.70
C CYS A 356 14.02 -24.83 41.65
N GLY A 357 13.75 -25.12 40.37
CA GLY A 357 14.75 -25.10 39.31
C GLY A 357 14.21 -24.64 37.96
N PRO A 358 15.12 -24.47 36.97
CA PRO A 358 14.76 -24.03 35.63
C PRO A 358 13.85 -25.04 34.94
N ILE A 359 12.76 -24.57 34.35
CA ILE A 359 11.84 -25.35 33.54
C ILE A 359 12.34 -25.33 32.09
N PRO A 360 12.72 -26.47 31.50
CA PRO A 360 13.08 -26.51 30.09
C PRO A 360 11.84 -26.29 29.22
N PHE A 361 11.99 -25.49 28.17
CA PHE A 361 10.95 -25.30 27.17
C PHE A 361 11.49 -25.48 25.75
N ALA A 362 10.58 -25.81 24.84
CA ALA A 362 10.79 -25.72 23.40
C ALA A 362 9.98 -24.52 22.89
N TRP A 363 10.46 -23.87 21.83
CA TRP A 363 9.73 -22.77 21.20
C TRP A 363 9.65 -22.92 19.68
N ARG A 364 8.64 -22.30 19.09
CA ARG A 364 8.46 -22.15 17.64
C ARG A 364 8.03 -20.71 17.38
N GLY A 365 8.51 -20.10 16.31
CA GLY A 365 8.28 -18.69 16.09
C GLY A 365 8.68 -18.20 14.71
N ARG A 366 8.46 -16.90 14.50
CA ARG A 366 8.87 -16.15 13.32
C ARG A 366 9.89 -15.09 13.70
N GLU A 367 10.82 -14.86 12.78
CA GLU A 367 11.71 -13.70 12.81
C GLU A 367 10.92 -12.45 12.38
N SER A 368 11.16 -11.33 13.08
CA SER A 368 10.28 -10.14 13.01
C SER A 368 10.65 -9.17 11.89
N GLY A 369 11.76 -9.40 11.19
CA GLY A 369 12.17 -8.64 10.01
C GLY A 369 11.53 -9.16 8.72
N GLU A 370 11.87 -10.39 8.34
CA GLU A 370 11.46 -11.05 7.09
C GLU A 370 10.17 -11.88 7.26
N GLY A 371 9.80 -12.22 8.50
CA GLY A 371 8.59 -12.99 8.80
C GLY A 371 8.76 -14.50 8.65
N GLU A 372 9.99 -14.98 8.44
CA GLU A 372 10.29 -16.40 8.21
C GLU A 372 10.10 -17.23 9.48
N ILE A 373 9.55 -18.43 9.33
CA ILE A 373 9.44 -19.42 10.42
C ILE A 373 10.85 -19.91 10.78
N GLN A 374 11.18 -19.85 12.06
CA GLN A 374 12.43 -20.37 12.61
C GLN A 374 12.30 -21.87 12.86
N VAL A 375 12.97 -22.67 12.02
CA VAL A 375 12.95 -24.14 12.10
C VAL A 375 14.05 -24.64 13.04
N ASP A 376 13.70 -25.55 13.95
CA ASP A 376 14.67 -26.35 14.71
C ASP A 376 15.29 -27.42 13.80
N THR A 377 16.43 -27.11 13.20
CA THR A 377 17.08 -27.97 12.19
C THR A 377 17.86 -29.14 12.78
N ASP A 378 18.29 -29.05 14.04
CA ASP A 378 19.20 -30.01 14.67
C ASP A 378 18.65 -30.63 15.97
N GLY A 379 17.41 -30.31 16.35
CA GLY A 379 16.77 -30.73 17.59
C GLY A 379 17.32 -30.01 18.83
N ARG A 380 18.29 -29.10 18.65
CA ARG A 380 19.05 -28.41 19.71
C ARG A 380 18.86 -26.90 19.66
N THR A 381 18.40 -26.38 18.53
CA THR A 381 17.98 -25.00 18.35
C THR A 381 16.53 -24.85 18.82
N ASN A 382 16.10 -23.62 19.06
CA ASN A 382 14.76 -23.30 19.56
C ASN A 382 14.35 -23.94 20.90
N ARG A 383 15.27 -23.94 21.88
CA ARG A 383 15.01 -24.38 23.26
C ARG A 383 15.37 -23.30 24.25
N GLY A 384 14.95 -23.45 25.49
CA GLY A 384 15.31 -22.51 26.53
C GLY A 384 14.99 -23.01 27.91
N THR A 385 15.22 -22.14 28.89
CA THR A 385 14.84 -22.37 30.27
C THR A 385 14.13 -21.16 30.84
N VAL A 386 13.13 -21.39 31.69
CA VAL A 386 12.47 -20.36 32.48
C VAL A 386 12.47 -20.76 33.94
N THR A 387 12.91 -19.86 34.82
CA THR A 387 12.88 -20.03 36.26
C THR A 387 11.94 -18.99 36.86
N PHE A 388 10.89 -19.45 37.52
CA PHE A 388 10.02 -18.56 38.29
C PHE A 388 10.65 -18.29 39.65
N LEU A 389 10.99 -17.03 39.92
CA LEU A 389 11.50 -16.58 41.22
C LEU A 389 10.36 -16.36 42.23
N GLY A 390 9.13 -16.31 41.72
CA GLY A 390 7.88 -16.26 42.46
C GLY A 390 6.69 -16.08 41.51
N PRO A 391 5.48 -15.76 42.02
CA PRO A 391 4.29 -15.57 41.19
C PRO A 391 4.38 -14.39 40.21
N THR A 392 5.28 -13.45 40.48
CA THR A 392 5.34 -12.16 39.79
C THR A 392 6.71 -11.85 39.19
N GLN A 393 7.69 -12.75 39.34
CA GLN A 393 9.05 -12.57 38.83
C GLN A 393 9.57 -13.85 38.19
N LEU A 394 10.28 -13.70 37.08
CA LEU A 394 10.93 -14.80 36.38
C LEU A 394 12.26 -14.35 35.77
N ASN A 395 13.10 -15.32 35.47
CA ASN A 395 14.22 -15.16 34.55
C ASN A 395 14.30 -16.38 33.62
N GLY A 396 15.10 -16.28 32.58
CA GLY A 396 15.26 -17.38 31.65
C GLY A 396 16.34 -17.14 30.62
N GLU A 397 16.49 -18.13 29.75
CA GLU A 397 17.38 -18.10 28.60
C GLU A 397 16.65 -18.69 27.40
N LEU A 398 16.57 -17.95 26.30
CA LEU A 398 16.06 -18.42 25.02
C LEU A 398 17.24 -18.70 24.09
N LYS A 399 17.33 -19.93 23.57
CA LYS A 399 18.36 -20.34 22.61
C LYS A 399 17.76 -20.40 21.21
N SER A 400 18.46 -19.80 20.27
CA SER A 400 18.14 -19.74 18.85
C SER A 400 19.40 -20.02 18.03
N SER A 401 19.23 -20.25 16.73
CA SER A 401 20.32 -20.23 15.74
C SER A 401 21.13 -18.93 15.81
N ASP A 402 20.48 -17.81 16.15
CA ASP A 402 21.10 -16.48 16.20
C ASP A 402 21.80 -16.15 17.52
N GLY A 403 21.73 -17.05 18.52
CA GLY A 403 22.39 -16.89 19.81
C GLY A 403 21.56 -17.32 21.02
N ASN A 404 22.11 -17.05 22.21
CA ASN A 404 21.46 -17.30 23.49
C ASN A 404 21.11 -15.98 24.17
N PHE A 405 19.85 -15.79 24.50
CA PHE A 405 19.30 -14.55 25.02
C PHE A 405 18.82 -14.76 26.44
N LYS A 406 19.56 -14.22 27.40
CA LYS A 406 19.10 -14.16 28.79
C LYS A 406 18.01 -13.11 28.92
N PHE A 407 16.97 -13.41 29.67
CA PHE A 407 15.88 -12.49 29.94
C PHE A 407 15.45 -12.54 31.39
N GLU A 408 14.90 -11.45 31.87
CA GLU A 408 14.25 -11.31 33.17
C GLU A 408 12.86 -10.70 32.97
N GLY A 409 11.91 -10.95 33.86
CA GLY A 409 10.56 -10.46 33.64
C GLY A 409 9.75 -10.36 34.91
N TYR A 410 8.71 -9.53 34.82
CA TYR A 410 7.77 -9.31 35.89
C TYR A 410 6.33 -9.33 35.38
N LYS A 411 5.43 -9.80 36.23
CA LYS A 411 4.02 -9.97 35.89
C LYS A 411 3.29 -8.63 35.91
N THR A 412 2.54 -8.33 34.85
CA THR A 412 1.79 -7.08 34.67
C THR A 412 0.27 -7.25 34.73
N SER A 413 -0.22 -8.48 34.55
CA SER A 413 -1.64 -8.83 34.65
C SER A 413 -1.79 -10.30 35.06
N SER A 414 -2.82 -10.63 35.85
CA SER A 414 -3.17 -12.02 36.18
C SER A 414 -4.02 -12.71 35.10
N ALA A 415 -4.57 -11.95 34.16
CA ALA A 415 -5.37 -12.48 33.06
C ALA A 415 -4.54 -12.50 31.77
N PRO A 416 -4.30 -13.66 31.15
CA PRO A 416 -3.60 -13.75 29.87
C PRO A 416 -4.51 -13.19 28.75
N ARG A 417 -4.02 -12.22 27.95
CA ARG A 417 -4.81 -11.64 26.83
C ARG A 417 -4.90 -12.56 25.62
N ASN A 418 -3.86 -13.34 25.35
CA ASN A 418 -3.80 -14.23 24.19
C ASN A 418 -3.43 -15.64 24.64
N LYS A 419 -4.23 -16.62 24.21
CA LYS A 419 -3.92 -18.04 24.33
C LYS A 419 -4.04 -18.60 22.93
N ALA A 420 -2.91 -18.82 22.27
CA ALA A 420 -2.90 -19.34 20.91
C ALA A 420 -2.00 -20.58 20.82
N PRO A 421 -2.37 -21.70 21.49
CA PRO A 421 -1.64 -22.95 21.34
C PRO A 421 -1.64 -23.47 19.90
N GLU A 422 -2.68 -23.18 19.12
CA GLU A 422 -2.80 -23.57 17.70
C GLU A 422 -1.68 -23.03 16.81
N GLU A 423 -1.14 -21.84 17.13
CA GLU A 423 0.00 -21.25 16.39
C GLU A 423 1.22 -22.19 16.41
N TRP A 424 1.38 -23.04 17.42
CA TRP A 424 2.49 -24.00 17.49
C TRP A 424 2.52 -24.98 16.31
N HIS A 425 1.33 -25.46 15.90
CA HIS A 425 1.19 -26.39 14.79
C HIS A 425 1.34 -25.68 13.44
N GLU A 426 1.02 -24.39 13.38
CA GLU A 426 1.25 -23.56 12.19
C GLU A 426 2.72 -23.15 12.00
N LEU A 427 3.57 -23.35 13.00
CA LEU A 427 4.97 -22.95 13.00
C LEU A 427 5.91 -24.16 12.86
N ASP A 428 5.51 -25.17 12.08
CA ASP A 428 6.30 -26.38 11.84
C ASP A 428 7.11 -26.33 10.53
N TYR A 429 7.95 -27.35 10.33
CA TYR A 429 8.79 -27.47 9.14
C TYR A 429 7.97 -27.61 7.84
N ARG A 430 6.82 -28.29 7.92
CA ARG A 430 5.93 -28.45 6.76
C ARG A 430 5.44 -27.09 6.29
N ARG A 431 4.99 -26.24 7.21
CA ARG A 431 4.51 -24.89 6.90
C ARG A 431 5.63 -23.98 6.40
N TRP A 432 6.81 -24.04 7.00
CA TRP A 432 7.99 -23.33 6.49
C TRP A 432 8.27 -23.71 5.03
N ASN A 433 8.27 -25.01 4.71
CA ASN A 433 8.50 -25.49 3.35
C ASN A 433 7.40 -25.02 2.37
N GLU A 434 6.13 -25.03 2.79
CA GLU A 434 5.02 -24.47 1.99
C GLU A 434 5.22 -22.97 1.68
N GLU A 435 5.70 -22.19 2.65
CA GLU A 435 5.97 -20.75 2.49
C GLU A 435 7.17 -20.51 1.55
N CYS A 436 8.26 -21.26 1.69
CA CYS A 436 9.41 -21.16 0.78
C CYS A 436 9.02 -21.48 -0.67
N VAL A 437 8.18 -22.50 -0.89
CA VAL A 437 7.70 -22.87 -2.23
C VAL A 437 6.80 -21.77 -2.83
N LYS A 438 5.96 -21.12 -2.00
CA LYS A 438 5.15 -19.97 -2.45
C LYS A 438 6.00 -18.75 -2.79
N ALA A 439 7.00 -18.43 -1.97
CA ALA A 439 7.86 -17.27 -2.15
C ALA A 439 8.76 -17.41 -3.39
N ASN A 440 9.18 -18.64 -3.70
CA ASN A 440 10.02 -18.94 -4.85
C ASN A 440 9.51 -20.18 -5.61
N PRO A 441 8.58 -20.01 -6.58
CA PRO A 441 8.00 -21.12 -7.33
C PRO A 441 9.03 -21.97 -8.09
N ALA A 442 10.21 -21.41 -8.40
CA ALA A 442 11.29 -22.13 -9.06
C ALA A 442 11.97 -23.18 -8.15
N LEU A 443 11.96 -22.99 -6.82
CA LEU A 443 12.45 -23.98 -5.85
C LEU A 443 11.45 -25.14 -5.66
N GLY A 444 10.16 -24.92 -5.93
CA GLY A 444 9.10 -25.94 -5.82
C GLY A 444 9.25 -27.15 -6.77
N LEU A 445 9.98 -27.00 -7.87
CA LEU A 445 10.28 -28.09 -8.82
C LEU A 445 11.41 -29.03 -8.35
N VAL A 446 12.29 -28.55 -7.45
CA VAL A 446 13.40 -29.34 -6.90
C VAL A 446 13.01 -29.96 -5.54
N ASN A 447 12.20 -29.25 -4.74
CA ASN A 447 11.89 -29.69 -3.37
C ASN A 447 10.85 -30.82 -3.29
N ARG A 448 9.93 -30.96 -4.25
CA ARG A 448 8.95 -32.08 -4.26
C ARG A 448 9.60 -33.47 -4.31
N ARG A 449 10.83 -33.60 -4.83
CA ARG A 449 11.57 -34.88 -4.80
C ARG A 449 12.39 -35.07 -3.52
N SER A 450 12.64 -34.02 -2.75
CA SER A 450 13.52 -34.04 -1.58
C SER A 450 12.74 -34.07 -0.26
N SER A 451 11.56 -33.43 -0.20
CA SER A 451 10.67 -33.49 0.98
C SER A 451 10.12 -34.89 1.22
N ASP A 452 9.79 -35.63 0.16
CA ASP A 452 9.37 -37.04 0.25
C ASP A 452 10.54 -37.92 0.73
N LEU A 453 11.78 -37.56 0.38
CA LEU A 453 12.99 -38.27 0.80
C LEU A 453 13.41 -37.96 2.24
N ILE A 454 13.18 -36.73 2.73
CA ILE A 454 13.49 -36.32 4.11
C ILE A 454 12.43 -36.85 5.08
N LEU A 455 11.13 -36.84 4.73
CA LEU A 455 10.09 -37.49 5.53
C LEU A 455 10.37 -38.99 5.67
N VAL A 456 10.73 -39.67 4.57
CA VAL A 456 11.15 -41.08 4.59
C VAL A 456 12.39 -41.31 5.45
N LEU A 457 13.36 -40.37 5.48
CA LEU A 457 14.56 -40.50 6.31
C LEU A 457 14.31 -40.25 7.81
N VAL A 458 13.37 -39.36 8.16
CA VAL A 458 12.95 -39.14 9.56
C VAL A 458 12.16 -40.35 10.06
N GLU A 459 11.20 -40.84 9.28
CA GLU A 459 10.45 -42.06 9.60
C GLU A 459 11.35 -43.31 9.67
N LEU A 460 12.36 -43.42 8.80
CA LEU A 460 13.36 -44.51 8.87
C LEU A 460 14.24 -44.43 10.12
N LYS A 461 14.51 -43.23 10.65
CA LYS A 461 15.33 -43.04 11.85
C LYS A 461 14.56 -43.43 13.12
N ASP A 462 13.26 -43.12 13.15
CA ASP A 462 12.37 -43.54 14.24
C ASP A 462 12.10 -45.05 14.17
N PHE A 463 11.94 -45.61 12.97
CA PHE A 463 11.85 -47.06 12.74
C PHE A 463 13.13 -47.80 13.17
N TYR A 464 14.33 -47.30 12.81
CA TYR A 464 15.59 -47.92 13.23
C TYR A 464 15.81 -47.84 14.75
N SER A 465 15.37 -46.75 15.39
CA SER A 465 15.46 -46.61 16.86
C SER A 465 14.55 -47.61 17.57
N ALA A 466 13.35 -47.87 17.04
CA ALA A 466 12.44 -48.90 17.54
C ALA A 466 12.93 -50.34 17.28
N VAL A 467 13.55 -50.61 16.13
CA VAL A 467 14.13 -51.91 15.80
C VAL A 467 15.34 -52.24 16.69
N ILE A 468 16.19 -51.26 16.97
CA ILE A 468 17.35 -51.44 17.87
C ILE A 468 16.91 -51.72 19.31
N GLN A 469 15.83 -51.08 19.78
CA GLN A 469 15.26 -51.36 21.11
C GLN A 469 14.60 -52.74 21.23
N THR A 470 14.07 -53.30 20.14
CA THR A 470 13.40 -54.61 20.12
C THR A 470 14.34 -55.78 19.83
N THR A 471 15.44 -55.58 19.09
CA THR A 471 16.40 -56.65 18.75
C THR A 471 17.51 -56.86 19.77
N PHE A 472 17.77 -55.90 20.66
CA PHE A 472 18.74 -56.03 21.77
C PHE A 472 18.03 -56.10 23.13
N SER A 473 17.08 -57.02 23.27
CA SER A 473 16.66 -57.46 24.61
C SER A 473 17.59 -58.60 25.06
N PRO A 474 18.41 -58.42 26.11
CA PRO A 474 19.37 -59.44 26.52
C PRO A 474 18.61 -60.67 27.03
N THR A 475 18.93 -61.84 26.49
CA THR A 475 18.40 -63.11 26.97
C THR A 475 18.70 -63.27 28.47
N PRO A 476 17.73 -63.73 29.29
CA PRO A 476 18.00 -64.00 30.69
C PRO A 476 18.99 -65.16 30.77
N ARG A 477 20.10 -64.97 31.49
CA ARG A 477 20.93 -66.10 31.91
C ARG A 477 20.13 -66.91 32.92
N GLU A 478 19.86 -68.17 32.57
CA GLU A 478 19.33 -69.17 33.49
C GLU A 478 20.32 -69.44 34.65
N PRO A 479 19.80 -69.87 35.81
CA PRO A 479 20.49 -69.83 37.11
C PRO A 479 21.70 -70.75 37.26
#